data_AF-A0A4Q3USZ5-F1
#
_entry.id   AF-A0A4Q3USZ5-F1
#
_cell.length_a   1.000
_cell.length_b   1.000
_cell.length_c   1.000
_cell.angle_alpha   90.00
_cell.angle_beta   90.00
_cell.angle_gamma   90.00
#
_symmetry.space_group_name_H-M   'P 1'
#
loop_
_entity.id
_entity.type
_entity.pdbx_description
1 polymer ?
#
loop_
_entity_poly.entity_id
_entity_poly.type
_entity_poly.pdbx_seq_one_letter_code
_entity_poly.pdbx_strand_id
1 'polypeptide(L)'
;MPWILAIQGGYFVVLYVSRFPRALYSFRYKTTLYLFFTAFVCAAVATYVVYNQGLKRDLVNKREFGKQLLVENDAFGEFLLNKSRAAITQDAEILRVMTSDTLLLRERIQQRVKNVHLDKYFERYSIDVLVFNSGQPFPGNPQTEANYRNYAERFRQDRYRTQYPGIYFINDADNNFIKQYVQFFDFKQGENRVGHVVLDLKLTRNQPGRLDPALLTDKKFIQAPETQIYNYAIYSPEKRMLYNSGEYNYDRKLPASLLSDAILFDQGVSHENYKHVGLQDESGRIVVISSRDYPIRNLFSNFSFLYLVLILYILILILIYSIRFGFSRFYINYSTKTQLYLNAAFFLPCL
;
A
#
# COMPACT_ATOMS: atom_id res chain seq x y z
N MET A 1 25.27 14.50 5.89
CA MET A 1 24.82 15.72 5.18
C MET A 1 25.64 16.91 5.66
N PRO A 2 26.80 17.18 5.03
CA PRO A 2 27.77 18.20 5.50
C PRO A 2 27.23 19.64 5.42
N TRP A 3 26.29 19.92 4.52
CA TRP A 3 25.74 21.26 4.33
C TRP A 3 24.75 21.67 5.44
N ILE A 4 24.07 20.73 6.11
CA ILE A 4 23.25 21.03 7.31
C ILE A 4 24.15 21.54 8.43
N LEU A 5 25.31 20.91 8.60
CA LEU A 5 26.33 21.35 9.55
C LEU A 5 26.91 22.71 9.16
N ALA A 6 27.04 22.99 7.87
CA ALA A 6 27.45 24.31 7.39
C ALA A 6 26.41 25.41 7.66
N ILE A 7 25.11 25.12 7.51
CA ILE A 7 24.03 26.07 7.85
C ILE A 7 23.99 26.31 9.36
N GLN A 8 24.09 25.26 10.17
CA GLN A 8 24.14 25.39 11.62
C GLN A 8 25.41 26.13 12.06
N GLY A 9 26.56 25.82 11.46
CA GLY A 9 27.82 26.52 11.68
C GLY A 9 27.71 28.01 11.33
N GLY A 10 27.13 28.34 10.18
CA GLY A 10 26.85 29.72 9.77
C GLY A 10 25.90 30.44 10.75
N TYR A 11 24.86 29.76 11.23
CA TYR A 11 23.98 30.27 12.27
C TYR A 11 24.73 30.59 13.56
N PHE A 12 25.60 29.69 14.03
CA PHE A 12 26.44 29.91 15.20
C PHE A 12 27.48 31.02 15.00
N VAL A 13 28.05 31.16 13.81
CA VAL A 13 28.98 32.25 13.47
C VAL A 13 28.27 33.59 13.48
N VAL A 14 27.08 33.70 12.88
CA VAL A 14 26.25 34.91 12.90
C VAL A 14 25.86 35.29 14.33
N LEU A 15 25.51 34.28 15.14
CA LEU A 15 25.23 34.42 16.56
C LEU A 15 26.42 34.97 17.36
N TYR A 16 27.59 34.41 17.11
CA TYR A 16 28.84 34.75 17.80
C TYR A 16 29.32 36.16 17.42
N VAL A 17 29.39 36.46 16.12
CA VAL A 17 29.86 37.75 15.58
C VAL A 17 28.94 38.90 16.02
N SER A 18 27.64 38.67 16.07
CA SER A 18 26.67 39.72 16.41
C SER A 18 26.48 39.93 17.92
N ARG A 19 27.13 39.13 18.78
CA ARG A 19 27.04 39.19 20.25
C ARG A 19 25.58 39.17 20.78
N PHE A 20 24.70 38.44 20.10
CA PHE A 20 23.25 38.42 20.36
C PHE A 20 22.81 37.93 21.75
N PRO A 21 23.50 36.99 22.43
CA PRO A 21 23.09 36.55 23.78
C PRO A 21 23.06 37.70 24.81
N ARG A 22 23.90 38.74 24.62
CA ARG A 22 23.89 39.94 25.48
C ARG A 22 22.71 40.88 25.18
N ALA A 23 22.10 40.79 24.00
CA ALA A 23 20.93 41.59 23.62
C ALA A 23 19.61 41.04 24.19
N LEU A 24 19.61 39.86 24.81
CA LEU A 24 18.44 39.30 25.51
C LEU A 24 18.10 40.06 26.80
N TYR A 25 19.06 40.81 27.37
CA TYR A 25 18.88 41.56 28.62
C TYR A 25 18.12 42.88 28.46
N SER A 26 17.98 43.40 27.23
CA SER A 26 17.17 44.58 26.95
C SER A 26 16.30 44.31 25.72
N PHE A 27 14.98 44.36 25.87
CA PHE A 27 14.03 44.13 24.79
C PHE A 27 14.08 45.28 23.78
N ARG A 28 15.01 45.20 22.83
CA ARG A 28 15.25 46.20 21.78
C ARG A 28 15.05 45.58 20.41
N TYR A 29 14.99 46.40 19.37
CA TYR A 29 14.88 46.02 17.95
C TYR A 29 15.72 44.78 17.56
N LYS A 30 16.95 44.70 18.08
CA LYS A 30 17.88 43.58 17.80
C LYS A 30 17.38 42.22 18.31
N THR A 31 16.60 42.19 19.40
CA THR A 31 16.09 40.96 20.02
C THR A 31 14.94 40.36 19.20
N THR A 32 14.04 41.18 18.68
CA THR A 32 12.93 40.73 17.81
C THR A 32 13.46 40.21 16.48
N LEU A 33 14.41 40.92 15.86
CA LEU A 33 15.04 40.50 14.61
C LEU A 33 15.80 39.17 14.78
N TYR A 34 16.45 38.98 15.92
CA TYR A 34 17.08 37.71 16.28
C TYR A 34 16.07 36.56 16.37
N LEU A 35 14.97 36.72 17.12
CA LEU A 35 13.97 35.66 17.27
C LEU A 35 13.32 35.27 15.93
N PHE A 36 13.00 36.23 15.07
CA PHE A 36 12.45 35.95 13.74
C PHE A 36 13.46 35.31 12.79
N PHE A 37 14.73 35.71 12.85
CA PHE A 37 15.78 35.06 12.06
C PHE A 37 16.03 33.61 12.52
N THR A 38 16.07 33.38 13.84
CA THR A 38 16.16 32.02 14.40
C THR A 38 14.96 31.16 13.98
N ALA A 39 13.74 31.71 14.03
CA ALA A 39 12.55 31.00 13.56
C ALA A 39 12.62 30.66 12.06
N PHE A 40 13.16 31.57 11.23
CA PHE A 40 13.35 31.35 9.81
C PHE A 40 14.31 30.19 9.53
N VAL A 41 15.49 30.21 10.16
CA VAL A 41 16.50 29.14 10.00
C VAL A 41 15.95 27.80 10.51
N CYS A 42 15.28 27.82 11.66
CA CYS A 42 14.64 26.63 12.23
C CYS A 42 13.59 26.03 11.28
N ALA A 43 12.69 26.86 10.75
CA ALA A 43 11.67 26.44 9.80
C ALA A 43 12.31 25.86 8.52
N ALA A 44 13.32 26.53 7.96
CA ALA A 44 14.01 26.07 6.76
C ALA A 44 14.64 24.68 6.94
N VAL A 45 15.36 24.47 8.05
CA VAL A 45 16.00 23.18 8.35
C VAL A 45 14.95 22.10 8.60
N ALA A 46 13.95 22.39 9.44
CA ALA A 46 12.92 21.42 9.80
C ALA A 46 12.11 20.98 8.57
N THR A 47 11.64 21.93 7.76
CA THR A 47 10.88 21.63 6.56
C THR A 47 11.69 20.84 5.54
N TYR A 48 12.98 21.15 5.37
CA TYR A 48 13.86 20.36 4.51
C TYR A 48 14.00 18.92 5.00
N VAL A 49 14.21 18.72 6.32
CA VAL A 49 14.31 17.38 6.90
C VAL A 49 13.04 16.58 6.68
N VAL A 50 11.87 17.20 6.90
CA VAL A 50 10.56 16.58 6.65
C VAL A 50 10.39 16.20 5.18
N TYR A 51 10.77 17.08 4.24
CA TYR A 51 10.70 16.82 2.81
C TYR A 51 11.53 15.59 2.41
N ASN A 52 12.80 15.55 2.84
CA ASN A 52 13.68 14.42 2.55
C ASN A 52 13.21 13.12 3.22
N GLN A 53 12.68 13.21 4.43
CA GLN A 53 12.12 12.04 5.12
C GLN A 53 10.87 11.52 4.37
N GLY A 54 10.04 12.41 3.84
CA GLY A 54 8.91 12.06 2.98
C GLY A 54 9.35 11.30 1.73
N LEU A 55 10.37 11.80 1.01
CA LEU A 55 10.92 11.12 -0.18
C LEU A 55 11.47 9.72 0.14
N LYS A 56 12.15 9.56 1.27
CA LYS A 56 12.68 8.26 1.72
C LYS A 56 11.55 7.31 2.10
N ARG A 57 10.55 7.79 2.83
CA ARG A 57 9.39 6.99 3.25
C ARG A 57 8.57 6.52 2.05
N ASP A 58 8.34 7.38 1.06
CA ASP A 58 7.67 7.01 -0.19
C ASP A 58 8.42 5.89 -0.94
N LEU A 59 9.75 5.99 -1.03
CA LEU A 59 10.58 4.96 -1.65
C LEU A 59 10.50 3.61 -0.92
N VAL A 60 10.59 3.62 0.42
CA VAL A 60 10.47 2.40 1.23
C VAL A 60 9.07 1.79 1.07
N ASN A 61 8.02 2.60 1.15
CA ASN A 61 6.64 2.13 1.01
C ASN A 61 6.39 1.50 -0.37
N LYS A 62 6.88 2.11 -1.45
CA LYS A 62 6.79 1.54 -2.81
C LYS A 62 7.50 0.20 -2.93
N ARG A 63 8.67 0.05 -2.29
CA ARG A 63 9.41 -1.21 -2.26
C ARG A 63 8.64 -2.29 -1.51
N GLU A 64 8.12 -1.99 -0.33
CA GLU A 64 7.33 -2.95 0.44
C GLU A 64 6.04 -3.35 -0.30
N PHE A 65 5.36 -2.40 -0.93
CA PHE A 65 4.20 -2.68 -1.78
C PHE A 65 4.58 -3.54 -3.00
N GLY A 66 5.69 -3.23 -3.66
CA GLY A 66 6.21 -4.01 -4.78
C GLY A 66 6.58 -5.43 -4.40
N LYS A 67 7.20 -5.64 -3.22
CA LYS A 67 7.47 -6.97 -2.68
C LYS A 67 6.18 -7.76 -2.47
N GLN A 68 5.13 -7.15 -1.92
CA GLN A 68 3.83 -7.81 -1.76
C GLN A 68 3.20 -8.22 -3.10
N LEU A 69 3.39 -7.43 -4.17
CA LEU A 69 2.97 -7.79 -5.52
C LEU A 69 3.79 -8.93 -6.12
N LEU A 70 5.08 -8.98 -5.78
CA LEU A 70 6.03 -10.01 -6.22
C LEU A 70 5.92 -11.31 -5.44
N VAL A 71 5.30 -11.34 -4.26
CA VAL A 71 5.03 -12.58 -3.52
C VAL A 71 4.15 -13.47 -4.38
N GLU A 72 4.79 -14.46 -5.00
CA GLU A 72 4.15 -15.39 -5.92
C GLU A 72 3.05 -16.16 -5.23
N ASN A 73 3.26 -16.59 -3.99
CA ASN A 73 2.36 -17.49 -3.29
C ASN A 73 1.88 -16.93 -1.95
N ASP A 74 0.56 -16.77 -1.78
CA ASP A 74 -0.01 -16.28 -0.52
C ASP A 74 -0.07 -17.43 0.51
N ALA A 75 1.03 -17.63 1.23
CA ALA A 75 1.16 -18.68 2.24
C ALA A 75 0.03 -18.67 3.28
N PHE A 76 -0.55 -17.50 3.56
CA PHE A 76 -1.69 -17.38 4.46
C PHE A 76 -2.99 -17.89 3.81
N GLY A 77 -3.23 -17.57 2.55
CA GLY A 77 -4.33 -18.16 1.77
C GLY A 77 -4.27 -19.67 1.68
N GLU A 78 -3.08 -20.21 1.41
CA GLU A 78 -2.84 -21.65 1.38
C GLU A 78 -3.13 -22.33 2.73
N PHE A 79 -2.68 -21.71 3.82
CA PHE A 79 -2.96 -22.19 5.18
C PHE A 79 -4.47 -22.22 5.47
N LEU A 80 -5.20 -21.17 5.09
CA LEU A 80 -6.65 -21.09 5.28
C LEU A 80 -7.40 -22.15 4.44
N LEU A 81 -6.99 -22.39 3.19
CA LEU A 81 -7.53 -23.47 2.36
C LEU A 81 -7.24 -24.86 2.95
N ASN A 82 -6.05 -25.04 3.52
CA ASN A 82 -5.71 -26.29 4.17
C ASN A 82 -6.53 -26.50 5.45
N LYS A 83 -6.77 -25.43 6.22
CA LYS A 83 -7.63 -25.47 7.42
C LYS A 83 -9.08 -25.82 7.07
N SER A 84 -9.65 -25.23 6.02
CA SER A 84 -11.01 -25.54 5.58
C SER A 84 -11.15 -26.96 5.02
N ARG A 85 -10.05 -27.58 4.58
CA ARG A 85 -10.07 -28.91 3.96
C ARG A 85 -10.73 -29.98 4.83
N ALA A 86 -10.31 -30.06 6.09
CA ALA A 86 -10.82 -31.05 7.03
C ALA A 86 -12.31 -30.82 7.31
N ALA A 87 -12.71 -29.55 7.48
CA ALA A 87 -14.09 -29.16 7.74
C ALA A 87 -15.02 -29.50 6.55
N ILE A 88 -14.58 -29.26 5.31
CA ILE A 88 -15.34 -29.59 4.10
C ILE A 88 -15.45 -31.11 3.90
N THR A 89 -14.36 -31.84 4.09
CA THR A 89 -14.34 -33.30 3.84
C THR A 89 -15.21 -34.08 4.83
N GLN A 90 -15.37 -33.55 6.05
CA GLN A 90 -16.15 -34.17 7.13
C GLN A 90 -17.57 -33.59 7.28
N ASP A 91 -17.98 -32.65 6.43
CA ASP A 91 -19.31 -32.04 6.53
C ASP A 91 -20.42 -33.05 6.13
N ALA A 92 -21.28 -33.36 7.09
CA ALA A 92 -22.36 -34.33 6.93
C ALA A 92 -23.42 -33.89 5.90
N GLU A 93 -23.64 -32.58 5.72
CA GLU A 93 -24.58 -32.05 4.74
C GLU A 93 -24.02 -32.21 3.32
N ILE A 94 -22.74 -31.91 3.10
CA ILE A 94 -22.06 -32.10 1.81
C ILE A 94 -22.10 -33.59 1.41
N LEU A 95 -21.78 -34.49 2.36
CA LEU A 95 -21.86 -35.94 2.14
C LEU A 95 -23.28 -36.40 1.80
N ARG A 96 -24.30 -35.93 2.53
CA ARG A 96 -25.70 -36.26 2.28
C ARG A 96 -26.15 -35.79 0.90
N VAL A 97 -25.80 -34.56 0.54
CA VAL A 97 -26.15 -33.97 -0.75
C VAL A 97 -25.52 -34.77 -1.90
N MET A 98 -24.28 -35.24 -1.76
CA MET A 98 -23.62 -36.07 -2.79
C MET A 98 -24.15 -37.51 -2.92
N THR A 99 -24.74 -38.09 -1.88
CA THR A 99 -25.29 -39.45 -1.93
C THR A 99 -26.76 -39.49 -2.35
N SER A 100 -27.47 -38.39 -2.20
CA SER A 100 -28.87 -38.25 -2.62
C SER A 100 -29.01 -37.70 -4.04
N ASP A 101 -30.00 -38.19 -4.81
CA ASP A 101 -30.39 -37.65 -6.12
C ASP A 101 -31.13 -36.30 -5.96
N THR A 102 -30.38 -35.29 -5.52
CA THR A 102 -30.93 -33.97 -5.20
C THR A 102 -30.74 -33.01 -6.37
N LEU A 103 -31.82 -32.32 -6.74
CA LEU A 103 -31.77 -31.20 -7.68
C LEU A 103 -30.83 -30.09 -7.16
N LEU A 104 -30.05 -29.48 -8.05
CA LEU A 104 -29.11 -28.38 -7.74
C LEU A 104 -27.97 -28.80 -6.80
N LEU A 105 -27.43 -30.01 -6.99
CA LEU A 105 -26.29 -30.56 -6.25
C LEU A 105 -25.12 -29.55 -6.15
N ARG A 106 -24.74 -28.97 -7.30
CA ARG A 106 -23.61 -28.05 -7.41
C ARG A 106 -23.84 -26.78 -6.61
N GLU A 107 -25.01 -26.16 -6.77
CA GLU A 107 -25.35 -24.90 -6.12
C GLU A 107 -25.42 -25.04 -4.61
N ARG A 108 -25.96 -26.15 -4.11
CA ARG A 108 -26.03 -26.43 -2.66
C ARG A 108 -24.65 -26.61 -2.05
N ILE A 109 -23.78 -27.42 -2.67
CA ILE A 109 -22.41 -27.62 -2.20
C ILE A 109 -21.65 -26.30 -2.28
N GLN A 110 -21.80 -25.54 -3.35
CA GLN A 110 -21.18 -24.23 -3.51
C GLN A 110 -21.59 -23.25 -2.42
N GLN A 111 -22.89 -23.14 -2.11
CA GLN A 111 -23.37 -22.26 -1.05
C GLN A 111 -22.86 -22.70 0.32
N ARG A 112 -22.86 -24.01 0.61
CA ARG A 112 -22.38 -24.56 1.87
C ARG A 112 -20.89 -24.29 2.08
N VAL A 113 -20.08 -24.57 1.06
CA VAL A 113 -18.63 -24.31 1.10
C VAL A 113 -18.36 -22.82 1.28
N LYS A 114 -19.01 -21.95 0.49
CA LYS A 114 -18.78 -20.51 0.54
C LYS A 114 -19.19 -19.87 1.88
N ASN A 115 -20.35 -20.24 2.42
CA ASN A 115 -20.92 -19.54 3.57
C ASN A 115 -20.49 -20.11 4.92
N VAL A 116 -20.09 -21.39 4.98
CA VAL A 116 -19.79 -22.09 6.25
C VAL A 116 -18.31 -22.39 6.42
N HIS A 117 -17.62 -22.78 5.34
CA HIS A 117 -16.28 -23.38 5.42
C HIS A 117 -15.15 -22.46 4.96
N LEU A 118 -15.43 -21.52 4.05
CA LEU A 118 -14.44 -20.56 3.58
C LEU A 118 -14.41 -19.31 4.46
N ASP A 119 -13.20 -18.90 4.82
CA ASP A 119 -12.96 -17.66 5.56
C ASP A 119 -13.31 -16.43 4.70
N LYS A 120 -13.71 -15.32 5.34
CA LYS A 120 -13.99 -14.03 4.68
C LYS A 120 -12.84 -13.55 3.80
N TYR A 121 -11.61 -13.94 4.14
CA TYR A 121 -10.45 -13.74 3.29
C TYR A 121 -10.66 -14.12 1.81
N PHE A 122 -11.50 -15.13 1.50
CA PHE A 122 -11.76 -15.59 0.14
C PHE A 122 -12.85 -14.80 -0.61
N GLU A 123 -13.47 -13.79 -0.01
CA GLU A 123 -14.47 -12.93 -0.69
C GLU A 123 -13.88 -12.17 -1.89
N ARG A 124 -12.55 -12.00 -1.91
CA ARG A 124 -11.79 -11.44 -3.04
C ARG A 124 -11.60 -12.40 -4.22
N TYR A 125 -12.05 -13.65 -4.09
CA TYR A 125 -11.96 -14.67 -5.13
C TYR A 125 -13.35 -14.99 -5.70
N SER A 126 -13.39 -15.23 -7.01
CA SER A 126 -14.49 -15.93 -7.65
C SER A 126 -14.32 -17.42 -7.37
N ILE A 127 -15.26 -17.99 -6.63
CA ILE A 127 -15.22 -19.38 -6.18
C ILE A 127 -16.18 -20.18 -7.04
N ASP A 128 -15.63 -21.09 -7.84
CA ASP A 128 -16.37 -22.08 -8.60
C ASP A 128 -16.20 -23.46 -7.94
N VAL A 129 -17.33 -24.14 -7.69
CA VAL A 129 -17.31 -25.51 -7.18
C VAL A 129 -17.71 -26.46 -8.29
N LEU A 130 -16.81 -27.38 -8.63
CA LEU A 130 -17.01 -28.44 -9.61
C LEU A 130 -17.28 -29.74 -8.85
N VAL A 131 -18.35 -30.43 -9.22
CA VAL A 131 -18.78 -31.66 -8.56
C VAL A 131 -18.81 -32.78 -9.60
N PHE A 132 -18.10 -33.86 -9.31
CA PHE A 132 -18.02 -35.06 -10.12
C PHE A 132 -18.59 -36.22 -9.30
N ASN A 133 -19.88 -36.47 -9.43
CA ASN A 133 -20.56 -37.54 -8.70
C ASN A 133 -20.31 -38.90 -9.36
N SER A 134 -20.11 -39.95 -8.56
CA SER A 134 -19.93 -41.30 -9.08
C SER A 134 -21.25 -42.06 -9.25
N GLY A 135 -22.41 -41.37 -9.33
CA GLY A 135 -23.78 -41.87 -9.58
C GLY A 135 -24.08 -43.30 -9.10
N GLN A 136 -24.94 -43.49 -8.11
CA GLN A 136 -25.42 -44.85 -7.82
C GLN A 136 -26.30 -45.38 -8.97
N PRO A 137 -26.19 -46.68 -9.35
CA PRO A 137 -25.22 -47.65 -8.87
C PRO A 137 -23.89 -47.57 -9.63
N PHE A 138 -22.80 -47.86 -8.90
CA PHE A 138 -21.46 -48.01 -9.46
C PHE A 138 -21.45 -49.02 -10.62
N PRO A 139 -20.70 -48.77 -11.70
CA PRO A 139 -19.75 -47.68 -11.89
C PRO A 139 -20.47 -46.41 -12.38
N GLY A 140 -20.19 -45.28 -11.72
CA GLY A 140 -20.73 -43.99 -12.11
C GLY A 140 -20.53 -43.66 -13.59
N ASN A 141 -21.24 -42.65 -14.08
CA ASN A 141 -21.17 -42.22 -15.47
C ASN A 141 -19.69 -42.08 -15.92
N PRO A 142 -19.21 -42.90 -16.87
CA PRO A 142 -17.81 -42.90 -17.30
C PRO A 142 -17.33 -41.53 -17.79
N GLN A 143 -18.24 -40.69 -18.29
CA GLN A 143 -17.94 -39.32 -18.71
C GLN A 143 -17.58 -38.41 -17.53
N THR A 144 -18.24 -38.58 -16.38
CA THR A 144 -17.97 -37.76 -15.18
C THR A 144 -16.58 -38.04 -14.62
N GLU A 145 -16.18 -39.32 -14.58
CA GLU A 145 -14.85 -39.74 -14.16
C GLU A 145 -13.77 -39.27 -15.16
N ALA A 146 -14.03 -39.37 -16.47
CA ALA A 146 -13.13 -38.87 -17.50
C ALA A 146 -12.92 -37.34 -17.39
N ASN A 147 -14.00 -36.58 -17.15
CA ASN A 147 -13.93 -35.12 -16.96
C ASN A 147 -13.10 -34.75 -15.72
N TYR A 148 -13.25 -35.48 -14.63
CA TYR A 148 -12.43 -35.30 -13.43
C TYR A 148 -10.96 -35.58 -13.71
N ARG A 149 -10.63 -36.68 -14.41
CA ARG A 149 -9.25 -37.03 -14.76
C ARG A 149 -8.60 -35.97 -15.65
N ASN A 150 -9.31 -35.50 -16.68
CA ASN A 150 -8.84 -34.40 -17.53
C ASN A 150 -8.54 -33.13 -16.71
N TYR A 151 -9.40 -32.80 -15.74
CA TYR A 151 -9.18 -31.66 -14.85
C TYR A 151 -7.99 -31.89 -13.91
N ALA A 152 -7.85 -33.09 -13.37
CA ALA A 152 -6.74 -33.47 -12.50
C ALA A 152 -5.40 -33.45 -13.25
N GLU A 153 -5.32 -33.98 -14.47
CA GLU A 153 -4.10 -33.97 -15.29
C GLU A 153 -3.65 -32.54 -15.66
N ARG A 154 -4.61 -31.64 -15.88
CA ARG A 154 -4.31 -30.23 -16.15
C ARG A 154 -3.68 -29.51 -14.97
N PHE A 155 -4.16 -29.74 -13.74
CA PHE A 155 -3.79 -28.93 -12.58
C PHE A 155 -2.89 -29.65 -11.55
N ARG A 156 -2.84 -30.99 -11.53
CA ARG A 156 -1.95 -31.77 -10.65
C ARG A 156 -0.55 -31.92 -11.25
N GLN A 157 0.02 -30.80 -11.66
CA GLN A 157 1.37 -30.74 -12.21
C GLN A 157 2.34 -30.34 -11.09
N ASP A 158 3.57 -30.86 -11.13
CA ASP A 158 4.58 -30.54 -10.10
C ASP A 158 4.87 -29.04 -10.01
N ARG A 159 4.80 -28.32 -11.14
CA ARG A 159 4.99 -26.86 -11.19
C ARG A 159 3.94 -26.04 -10.42
N TYR A 160 2.78 -26.62 -10.11
CA TYR A 160 1.70 -25.94 -9.37
C TYR A 160 1.59 -26.42 -7.93
N ARG A 161 2.44 -27.33 -7.47
CA ARG A 161 2.35 -27.89 -6.12
C ARG A 161 2.63 -26.82 -5.06
N THR A 162 1.74 -26.76 -4.08
CA THR A 162 1.94 -25.99 -2.85
C THR A 162 2.57 -26.86 -1.77
N GLN A 163 2.90 -26.26 -0.62
CA GLN A 163 3.33 -27.01 0.56
C GLN A 163 2.24 -27.92 1.15
N TYR A 164 0.97 -27.69 0.80
CA TYR A 164 -0.15 -28.48 1.28
C TYR A 164 -0.63 -29.48 0.22
N PRO A 165 -0.83 -30.76 0.59
CA PRO A 165 -1.25 -31.77 -0.37
C PRO A 165 -2.63 -31.46 -0.93
N GLY A 166 -2.84 -31.65 -2.24
CA GLY A 166 -4.15 -31.45 -2.86
C GLY A 166 -4.57 -29.98 -3.05
N ILE A 167 -3.71 -29.02 -2.69
CA ILE A 167 -3.84 -27.60 -3.04
C ILE A 167 -2.78 -27.28 -4.08
N TYR A 168 -3.20 -26.66 -5.18
CA TYR A 168 -2.36 -26.27 -6.30
C TYR A 168 -2.53 -24.78 -6.57
N PHE A 169 -1.43 -24.09 -6.84
CA PHE A 169 -1.40 -22.67 -7.13
C PHE A 169 -0.96 -22.42 -8.58
N ILE A 170 -1.79 -21.69 -9.32
CA ILE A 170 -1.59 -21.40 -10.73
C ILE A 170 -1.40 -19.90 -10.88
N ASN A 171 -0.26 -19.53 -11.47
CA ASN A 171 0.10 -18.15 -11.81
C ASN A 171 1.02 -18.15 -13.03
N ASP A 172 0.49 -18.52 -14.18
CA ASP A 172 1.23 -18.60 -15.44
C ASP A 172 0.58 -17.80 -16.57
N ALA A 173 1.30 -17.71 -17.68
CA ALA A 173 0.84 -17.02 -18.88
C ALA A 173 -0.43 -17.67 -19.48
N ASP A 174 -0.53 -19.01 -19.39
CA ASP A 174 -1.69 -19.77 -19.89
C ASP A 174 -2.98 -19.39 -19.16
N ASN A 175 -2.88 -18.97 -17.88
CA ASN A 175 -4.00 -18.48 -17.07
C ASN A 175 -4.12 -16.94 -17.02
N ASN A 176 -3.54 -16.22 -17.98
CA ASN A 176 -3.51 -14.75 -18.00
C ASN A 176 -2.93 -14.11 -16.70
N PHE A 177 -2.05 -14.83 -15.99
CA PHE A 177 -1.52 -14.45 -14.68
C PHE A 177 -2.61 -14.17 -13.63
N ILE A 178 -3.79 -14.75 -13.79
CA ILE A 178 -4.82 -14.73 -12.75
C ILE A 178 -4.34 -15.69 -11.66
N LYS A 179 -4.11 -15.15 -10.45
CA LYS A 179 -3.82 -15.98 -9.28
C LYS A 179 -5.01 -16.90 -9.03
N GLN A 180 -4.77 -18.20 -9.16
CA GLN A 180 -5.80 -19.21 -9.03
C GLN A 180 -5.34 -20.31 -8.08
N TYR A 181 -6.21 -20.66 -7.13
CA TYR A 181 -6.04 -21.85 -6.30
C TYR A 181 -6.99 -22.94 -6.77
N VAL A 182 -6.48 -24.15 -6.95
CA VAL A 182 -7.29 -25.33 -7.24
C VAL A 182 -7.09 -26.34 -6.13
N GLN A 183 -8.19 -26.70 -5.45
CA GLN A 183 -8.17 -27.66 -4.34
C GLN A 183 -9.04 -28.88 -4.65
N PHE A 184 -8.46 -30.06 -4.48
CA PHE A 184 -9.12 -31.34 -4.78
C PHE A 184 -9.59 -32.05 -3.51
N PHE A 185 -10.82 -32.55 -3.57
CA PHE A 185 -11.47 -33.30 -2.50
C PHE A 185 -11.98 -34.65 -3.02
N ASP A 186 -11.69 -35.70 -2.25
CA ASP A 186 -12.20 -37.05 -2.49
C ASP A 186 -13.16 -37.39 -1.37
N PHE A 187 -14.40 -37.71 -1.70
CA PHE A 187 -15.42 -38.06 -0.71
C PHE A 187 -15.69 -39.56 -0.71
N LYS A 188 -15.77 -40.13 0.49
CA LYS A 188 -16.03 -41.55 0.73
C LYS A 188 -17.10 -41.72 1.81
N GLN A 189 -17.92 -42.76 1.69
CA GLN A 189 -18.88 -43.18 2.69
C GLN A 189 -18.58 -44.64 3.05
N GLY A 190 -17.99 -44.86 4.22
CA GLY A 190 -17.35 -46.14 4.54
C GLY A 190 -16.19 -46.42 3.57
N GLU A 191 -16.17 -47.63 3.00
CA GLU A 191 -15.19 -48.04 1.98
C GLU A 191 -15.52 -47.55 0.56
N ASN A 192 -16.75 -47.09 0.33
CA ASN A 192 -17.22 -46.72 -1.01
C ASN A 192 -16.92 -45.25 -1.33
N ARG A 193 -16.28 -44.99 -2.48
CA ARG A 193 -16.08 -43.63 -3.00
C ARG A 193 -17.43 -43.07 -3.48
N VAL A 194 -17.77 -41.87 -3.02
CA VAL A 194 -19.03 -41.18 -3.37
C VAL A 194 -18.84 -40.26 -4.58
N GLY A 195 -17.69 -39.58 -4.65
CA GLY A 195 -17.36 -38.68 -5.76
C GLY A 195 -16.19 -37.76 -5.45
N HIS A 196 -15.99 -36.80 -6.35
CA HIS A 196 -14.96 -35.77 -6.26
C HIS A 196 -15.55 -34.38 -6.27
N VAL A 197 -14.97 -33.48 -5.48
CA VAL A 197 -15.25 -32.04 -5.57
C VAL A 197 -13.95 -31.31 -5.82
N VAL A 198 -14.00 -30.31 -6.68
CA VAL A 198 -12.87 -29.41 -6.93
C VAL A 198 -13.31 -27.99 -6.66
N LEU A 199 -12.57 -27.29 -5.82
CA LEU A 199 -12.71 -25.86 -5.63
C LEU A 199 -11.73 -25.15 -6.56
N ASP A 200 -12.26 -24.29 -7.42
CA ASP A 200 -11.50 -23.40 -8.29
C ASP A 200 -11.71 -21.95 -7.80
N LEU A 201 -10.66 -21.36 -7.22
CA LEU A 201 -10.69 -20.00 -6.68
C LEU A 201 -9.83 -19.10 -7.56
N LYS A 202 -10.46 -18.24 -8.35
CA LYS A 202 -9.77 -17.25 -9.20
C LYS A 202 -9.85 -15.88 -8.54
N LEU A 203 -8.71 -15.21 -8.34
CA LEU A 203 -8.70 -13.88 -7.76
C LEU A 203 -9.53 -12.93 -8.64
N THR A 204 -10.59 -12.34 -8.08
CA THR A 204 -11.50 -11.48 -8.83
C THR A 204 -10.77 -10.21 -9.24
N ARG A 205 -10.50 -10.04 -10.53
CA ARG A 205 -10.16 -8.72 -11.10
C ARG A 205 -11.45 -7.91 -11.11
N ASN A 206 -11.49 -6.82 -10.33
CA ASN A 206 -12.50 -5.76 -10.33
C ASN A 206 -13.48 -5.86 -11.52
N GLN A 207 -14.62 -6.52 -11.31
CA GLN A 207 -15.76 -6.37 -12.21
C GLN A 207 -16.40 -5.02 -11.86
N PRO A 208 -16.48 -4.05 -12.80
CA PRO A 208 -17.29 -2.87 -12.60
C PRO A 208 -18.76 -3.30 -12.60
N GLY A 209 -19.35 -3.54 -11.43
CA GLY A 209 -20.79 -3.80 -11.34
C GLY A 209 -21.31 -4.59 -10.14
N ARG A 210 -20.47 -5.28 -9.36
CA ARG A 210 -20.90 -5.97 -8.14
C ARG A 210 -19.89 -5.80 -7.01
N LEU A 211 -19.93 -4.63 -6.40
CA LEU A 211 -19.34 -4.38 -5.09
C LEU A 211 -20.49 -4.30 -4.10
N ASP A 212 -20.64 -5.32 -3.25
CA ASP A 212 -21.49 -5.24 -2.07
C ASP A 212 -20.97 -4.10 -1.19
N PRO A 213 -21.76 -3.04 -0.91
CA PRO A 213 -21.32 -1.89 -0.12
C PRO A 213 -20.84 -2.27 1.28
N ALA A 214 -21.30 -3.42 1.81
CA ALA A 214 -20.92 -3.91 3.12
C ALA A 214 -19.42 -4.30 3.19
N LEU A 215 -18.82 -4.79 2.10
CA LEU A 215 -17.40 -5.18 2.05
C LEU A 215 -16.44 -3.98 1.98
N LEU A 216 -16.96 -2.79 1.70
CA LEU A 216 -16.21 -1.53 1.74
C LEU A 216 -16.10 -0.96 3.16
N THR A 217 -16.79 -1.54 4.14
CA THR A 217 -16.89 -1.03 5.52
C THR A 217 -15.76 -1.51 6.42
N ASP A 218 -15.14 -2.66 6.12
CA ASP A 218 -14.01 -3.21 6.88
C ASP A 218 -12.64 -2.85 6.28
N LYS A 219 -12.47 -1.58 5.89
CA LYS A 219 -11.15 -0.98 5.61
C LYS A 219 -10.31 -0.79 6.88
N LYS A 220 -10.23 -1.79 7.76
CA LYS A 220 -9.34 -1.78 8.94
C LYS A 220 -8.07 -2.61 8.76
N PHE A 221 -7.91 -3.33 7.64
CA PHE A 221 -6.76 -4.22 7.44
C PHE A 221 -5.97 -4.02 6.14
N ILE A 222 -5.93 -2.81 5.57
CA ILE A 222 -4.75 -2.28 4.83
C ILE A 222 -4.78 -0.75 4.99
N GLN A 223 -4.69 -0.29 6.23
CA GLN A 223 -4.29 1.10 6.48
C GLN A 223 -2.83 1.06 6.90
N ALA A 224 -1.94 0.92 5.91
CA ALA A 224 -0.65 1.57 6.07
C ALA A 224 -0.93 3.07 6.31
N PRO A 225 -0.19 3.74 7.19
CA PRO A 225 -0.48 5.12 7.57
C PRO A 225 -0.05 6.03 6.41
N GLU A 226 -0.94 6.18 5.43
CA GLU A 226 -1.21 7.31 4.53
C GLU A 226 -1.94 6.79 3.27
N THR A 227 -2.98 7.50 2.87
CA THR A 227 -3.99 7.21 1.84
C THR A 227 -3.47 7.18 0.39
N GLN A 228 -2.22 6.81 0.18
CA GLN A 228 -1.56 6.96 -1.13
C GLN A 228 -1.92 5.80 -2.06
N ILE A 229 -2.74 6.10 -3.07
CA ILE A 229 -3.10 5.17 -4.14
C ILE A 229 -1.89 5.06 -5.08
N TYR A 230 -1.26 3.89 -5.12
CA TYR A 230 -0.16 3.60 -6.04
C TYR A 230 -0.68 3.07 -7.37
N ASN A 231 -0.10 3.57 -8.47
CA ASN A 231 -0.21 2.94 -9.78
C ASN A 231 0.91 1.89 -9.90
N TYR A 232 0.68 0.82 -10.65
CA TYR A 232 1.73 -0.16 -10.89
C TYR A 232 1.56 -0.90 -12.22
N ALA A 233 2.67 -1.38 -12.76
CA ALA A 233 2.70 -2.27 -13.91
C ALA A 233 3.66 -3.43 -13.68
N ILE A 234 3.38 -4.55 -14.34
CA ILE A 234 4.16 -5.79 -14.27
C ILE A 234 4.64 -6.11 -15.67
N TYR A 235 5.92 -6.46 -15.79
CA TYR A 235 6.58 -6.78 -17.04
C TYR A 235 7.20 -8.18 -16.99
N SER A 236 7.22 -8.85 -18.13
CA SER A 236 7.92 -10.11 -18.32
C SER A 236 9.44 -9.93 -18.31
N PRO A 237 10.23 -11.01 -18.23
CA PRO A 237 11.68 -10.94 -18.38
C PRO A 237 12.13 -10.29 -19.70
N GLU A 238 11.35 -10.44 -20.77
CA GLU A 238 11.56 -9.79 -22.07
C GLU A 238 11.05 -8.33 -22.11
N LYS A 239 10.74 -7.73 -20.96
CA LYS A 239 10.27 -6.34 -20.78
C LYS A 239 8.96 -6.04 -21.51
N ARG A 240 8.14 -7.05 -21.79
CA ARG A 240 6.78 -6.86 -22.32
C ARG A 240 5.82 -6.62 -21.16
N MET A 241 4.96 -5.62 -21.30
CA MET A 241 3.96 -5.34 -20.27
C MET A 241 2.97 -6.50 -20.19
N LEU A 242 2.87 -7.09 -19.01
CA LEU A 242 1.89 -8.13 -18.68
C LEU A 242 0.64 -7.52 -18.05
N TYR A 243 0.82 -6.45 -17.28
CA TYR A 243 -0.28 -5.85 -16.53
C TYR A 243 -0.03 -4.38 -16.21
N ASN A 244 -1.12 -3.61 -16.11
CA ASN A 244 -1.15 -2.22 -15.68
C ASN A 244 -2.37 -2.02 -14.75
N SER A 245 -2.17 -1.30 -13.65
CA SER A 245 -3.21 -0.84 -12.73
C SER A 245 -3.00 0.63 -12.34
N GLY A 246 -4.07 1.42 -12.44
CA GLY A 246 -4.11 2.81 -12.00
C GLY A 246 -4.28 3.82 -13.14
N GLU A 247 -4.05 5.10 -12.84
CA GLU A 247 -4.27 6.21 -13.79
C GLU A 247 -3.08 6.42 -14.76
N TYR A 248 -1.89 5.92 -14.41
CA TYR A 248 -0.69 6.12 -15.21
C TYR A 248 -0.65 5.14 -16.40
N ASN A 249 -0.47 5.68 -17.61
CA ASN A 249 -0.37 4.87 -18.82
C ASN A 249 1.07 4.43 -19.07
N TYR A 250 1.44 3.28 -18.52
CA TYR A 250 2.78 2.71 -18.65
C TYR A 250 3.20 2.39 -20.09
N ASP A 251 2.25 2.11 -20.97
CA ASP A 251 2.52 1.63 -22.33
C ASP A 251 3.00 2.79 -23.22
N ARG A 252 2.39 3.96 -23.03
CA ARG A 252 2.71 5.16 -23.82
C ARG A 252 3.71 6.08 -23.13
N LYS A 253 3.75 6.09 -21.79
CA LYS A 253 4.50 7.09 -21.03
C LYS A 253 5.75 6.55 -20.34
N LEU A 254 5.92 5.23 -20.19
CA LEU A 254 7.15 4.66 -19.62
C LEU A 254 8.00 4.05 -20.74
N PRO A 255 9.12 4.68 -21.13
CA PRO A 255 9.96 4.12 -22.18
C PRO A 255 10.66 2.84 -21.70
N ALA A 256 10.79 1.85 -22.59
CA ALA A 256 11.45 0.58 -22.25
C ALA A 256 12.93 0.71 -21.86
N SER A 257 13.57 1.83 -22.24
CA SER A 257 14.93 2.17 -21.77
C SER A 257 14.98 2.34 -20.25
N LEU A 258 13.95 2.92 -19.63
CA LEU A 258 13.86 3.11 -18.18
C LEU A 258 13.81 1.79 -17.42
N LEU A 259 13.20 0.75 -18.00
CA LEU A 259 13.13 -0.60 -17.41
C LEU A 259 14.50 -1.29 -17.32
N SER A 260 15.49 -0.77 -18.04
CA SER A 260 16.86 -1.29 -18.08
C SER A 260 17.82 -0.47 -17.22
N ASP A 261 17.36 0.66 -16.70
CA ASP A 261 18.19 1.59 -15.96
C ASP A 261 18.30 1.15 -14.49
N ALA A 262 19.53 1.03 -14.00
CA ALA A 262 19.80 0.68 -12.60
C ALA A 262 19.20 1.72 -11.63
N ILE A 263 19.05 2.97 -12.06
CA ILE A 263 18.49 4.06 -11.23
C ILE A 263 17.04 3.77 -10.84
N LEU A 264 16.26 3.13 -11.72
CA LEU A 264 14.87 2.76 -11.46
C LEU A 264 14.74 1.83 -10.24
N PHE A 265 15.71 0.95 -10.03
CA PHE A 265 15.71 -0.05 -8.95
C PHE A 265 16.34 0.48 -7.65
N ASP A 266 17.32 1.38 -7.75
CA ASP A 266 18.04 1.92 -6.58
C ASP A 266 17.33 3.13 -5.93
N GLN A 267 17.12 4.22 -6.67
CA GLN A 267 16.58 5.47 -6.08
C GLN A 267 15.17 5.80 -6.60
N GLY A 268 14.74 5.06 -7.61
CA GLY A 268 13.60 5.41 -8.43
C GLY A 268 13.91 6.59 -9.35
N VAL A 269 13.09 6.73 -10.38
CA VAL A 269 13.23 7.76 -11.41
C VAL A 269 11.94 8.56 -11.49
N SER A 270 12.07 9.89 -11.50
CA SER A 270 10.93 10.79 -11.74
C SER A 270 10.77 11.02 -13.24
N HIS A 271 9.62 10.68 -13.78
CA HIS A 271 9.27 10.85 -15.18
C HIS A 271 7.79 11.22 -15.31
N GLU A 272 7.45 12.17 -16.19
CA GLU A 272 6.05 12.57 -16.45
C GLU A 272 5.24 12.96 -15.18
N ASN A 273 5.87 13.60 -14.19
CA ASN A 273 5.30 13.95 -12.86
C ASN A 273 4.97 12.74 -11.95
N TYR A 274 5.53 11.57 -12.24
CA TYR A 274 5.44 10.39 -11.40
C TYR A 274 6.83 9.92 -11.00
N LYS A 275 6.96 9.53 -9.73
CA LYS A 275 8.14 8.83 -9.25
C LYS A 275 7.94 7.32 -9.37
N HIS A 276 8.70 6.71 -10.27
CA HIS A 276 8.72 5.29 -10.55
C HIS A 276 9.78 4.58 -9.72
N VAL A 277 9.47 3.43 -9.16
CA VAL A 277 10.41 2.54 -8.49
C VAL A 277 10.20 1.14 -9.05
N GLY A 278 11.27 0.54 -9.56
CA GLY A 278 11.27 -0.83 -10.08
C GLY A 278 11.71 -1.82 -9.01
N LEU A 279 11.11 -3.00 -9.01
CA LEU A 279 11.60 -4.18 -8.31
C LEU A 279 11.68 -5.33 -9.30
N GLN A 280 12.75 -6.11 -9.20
CA GLN A 280 12.94 -7.31 -10.00
C GLN A 280 12.93 -8.53 -9.09
N ASP A 281 12.30 -9.59 -9.57
CA ASP A 281 12.24 -10.91 -8.91
C ASP A 281 13.33 -11.85 -9.44
N GLU A 282 13.57 -12.96 -8.73
CA GLU A 282 14.53 -14.02 -9.10
C GLU A 282 14.19 -14.64 -10.47
N SER A 283 12.91 -14.67 -10.83
CA SER A 283 12.40 -15.09 -12.15
C SER A 283 12.70 -14.10 -13.29
N GLY A 284 13.26 -12.93 -12.98
CA GLY A 284 13.55 -11.87 -13.95
C GLY A 284 12.39 -10.94 -14.27
N ARG A 285 11.20 -11.15 -13.68
CA ARG A 285 10.03 -10.26 -13.83
C ARG A 285 10.26 -8.91 -13.15
N ILE A 286 9.70 -7.86 -13.72
CA ILE A 286 9.87 -6.48 -13.23
C ILE A 286 8.51 -5.90 -12.83
N VAL A 287 8.40 -5.38 -11.61
CA VAL A 287 7.25 -4.61 -11.14
C VAL A 287 7.66 -3.15 -10.99
N VAL A 288 6.94 -2.26 -11.67
CA VAL A 288 7.15 -0.82 -11.58
C VAL A 288 6.00 -0.21 -10.79
N ILE A 289 6.31 0.42 -9.66
CA ILE A 289 5.35 1.10 -8.81
C ILE A 289 5.52 2.60 -9.00
N SER A 290 4.42 3.35 -9.07
CA SER A 290 4.45 4.79 -9.37
C SER A 290 3.46 5.54 -8.50
N SER A 291 3.93 6.65 -7.93
CA SER A 291 3.07 7.65 -7.28
C SER A 291 3.35 9.00 -7.91
N ARG A 292 2.40 9.94 -7.77
CA ARG A 292 2.64 11.33 -8.19
C ARG A 292 3.87 11.87 -7.45
N ASP A 293 4.72 12.58 -8.17
CA ASP A 293 5.90 13.21 -7.59
C ASP A 293 5.53 14.10 -6.40
N TYR A 294 6.36 14.10 -5.36
CA TYR A 294 6.16 15.00 -4.23
C TYR A 294 6.60 16.42 -4.63
N PRO A 295 5.65 17.33 -4.91
CA PRO A 295 5.97 18.58 -5.58
C PRO A 295 6.77 19.49 -4.66
N ILE A 296 7.74 20.22 -5.22
CA ILE A 296 8.55 21.17 -4.44
C ILE A 296 7.72 22.31 -3.84
N ARG A 297 6.51 22.57 -4.37
CA ARG A 297 5.53 23.49 -3.76
C ARG A 297 5.17 23.07 -2.33
N ASN A 298 5.14 21.77 -2.02
CA ASN A 298 4.87 21.31 -0.66
C ASN A 298 5.98 21.70 0.31
N LEU A 299 7.23 21.82 -0.17
CA LEU A 299 8.35 22.35 0.62
C LEU A 299 8.06 23.80 1.03
N PHE A 300 7.69 24.67 0.08
CA PHE A 300 7.36 26.06 0.37
C PHE A 300 6.12 26.20 1.26
N SER A 301 5.09 25.39 1.02
CA SER A 301 3.86 25.39 1.83
C SER A 301 4.15 25.00 3.29
N ASN A 302 4.88 23.91 3.50
CA ASN A 302 5.25 23.45 4.84
C ASN A 302 6.19 24.43 5.54
N PHE A 303 7.07 25.10 4.79
CA PHE A 303 7.96 26.13 5.31
C PHE A 303 7.16 27.33 5.80
N SER A 304 6.27 27.87 4.95
CA SER A 304 5.43 29.02 5.30
C SER A 304 4.55 28.72 6.50
N PHE A 305 3.94 27.53 6.55
CA PHE A 305 3.14 27.09 7.69
C PHE A 305 3.93 27.05 8.99
N LEU A 306 5.07 26.35 8.99
CA LEU A 306 5.90 26.21 10.20
C LEU A 306 6.48 27.56 10.64
N TYR A 307 6.90 28.40 9.70
CA TYR A 307 7.41 29.73 9.99
C TYR A 307 6.33 30.64 10.60
N LEU A 308 5.10 30.59 10.07
CA LEU A 308 3.96 31.33 10.61
C LEU A 308 3.64 30.90 12.04
N VAL A 309 3.62 29.59 12.31
CA VAL A 309 3.41 29.06 13.67
C VAL A 309 4.50 29.54 14.64
N LEU A 310 5.77 29.51 14.22
CA LEU A 310 6.88 29.97 15.06
C LEU A 310 6.82 31.48 15.32
N ILE A 311 6.43 32.28 14.33
CA ILE A 311 6.24 33.73 14.52
C ILE A 311 5.08 33.99 15.48
N LEU A 312 3.95 33.32 15.32
CA LEU A 312 2.81 33.45 16.23
C LEU A 312 3.21 33.11 17.66
N TYR A 313 3.98 32.04 17.85
CA TYR A 313 4.53 31.66 19.15
C TYR A 313 5.43 32.75 19.73
N ILE A 314 6.32 33.34 18.92
CA ILE A 314 7.18 34.46 19.34
C ILE A 314 6.35 35.68 19.73
N LEU A 315 5.31 36.02 18.96
CA LEU A 315 4.40 37.14 19.27
C LEU A 315 3.67 36.93 20.60
N ILE A 316 3.17 35.71 20.86
CA ILE A 316 2.54 35.36 22.13
C ILE A 316 3.54 35.49 23.28
N LEU A 317 4.78 35.01 23.12
CA LEU A 317 5.82 35.17 24.13
C LEU A 317 6.14 36.65 24.42
N ILE A 318 6.23 37.48 23.39
CA ILE A 318 6.42 38.93 23.53
C ILE A 318 5.24 39.55 24.29
N LEU A 319 4.01 39.17 23.95
CA LEU A 319 2.79 39.66 24.60
C LEU A 319 2.75 39.31 26.10
N ILE A 320 2.97 38.04 26.44
CA ILE A 320 2.99 37.55 27.83
C ILE A 320 4.07 38.27 28.63
N TYR A 321 5.27 38.41 28.04
CA TYR A 321 6.38 39.13 28.67
C TYR A 321 6.03 40.61 28.91
N SER A 322 5.40 41.27 27.93
CA SER A 322 4.96 42.67 28.03
C SER A 322 3.92 42.89 29.13
N ILE A 323 2.96 41.97 29.29
CA ILE A 323 1.93 42.04 30.33
C ILE A 323 2.56 41.86 31.72
N ARG A 324 3.48 40.89 31.87
CA ARG A 324 4.08 40.53 33.17
C ARG A 324 5.03 41.59 33.73
N PHE A 325 5.80 42.28 32.87
CA PHE A 325 6.78 43.29 33.30
C PHE A 325 6.26 44.74 33.26
N GLY A 326 5.00 44.93 32.85
CA GLY A 326 4.31 46.23 32.85
C GLY A 326 4.77 47.16 31.72
N PHE A 327 3.81 47.77 31.03
CA PHE A 327 4.03 48.72 29.92
C PHE A 327 4.89 49.94 30.29
N SER A 328 5.09 50.23 31.58
CA SER A 328 5.75 51.44 32.09
C SER A 328 7.29 51.44 31.94
N ARG A 329 7.96 50.28 31.84
CA ARG A 329 9.43 50.22 31.63
C ARG A 329 9.85 49.98 30.17
N PHE A 330 8.89 49.88 29.26
CA PHE A 330 9.13 49.54 27.86
C PHE A 330 9.20 50.79 26.99
N TYR A 331 10.41 51.35 26.83
CA TYR A 331 10.69 52.24 25.69
C TYR A 331 10.74 51.40 24.41
N ILE A 332 9.57 51.06 23.87
CA ILE A 332 9.47 50.44 22.55
C ILE A 332 9.81 51.53 21.53
N ASN A 333 11.05 51.49 21.02
CA ASN A 333 11.48 52.37 19.93
C ASN A 333 10.51 52.28 18.75
N TYR A 334 10.25 53.41 18.09
CA TYR A 334 9.36 53.49 16.92
C TYR A 334 9.65 52.41 15.87
N SER A 335 10.92 52.12 15.60
CA SER A 335 11.34 51.06 14.68
C SER A 335 10.82 49.66 15.06
N THR A 336 10.74 49.33 16.35
CA THR A 336 10.23 48.04 16.82
C THR A 336 8.71 47.97 16.66
N LYS A 337 7.98 49.08 16.92
CA LYS A 337 6.53 49.15 16.66
C LYS A 337 6.24 48.95 15.18
N THR A 338 6.94 49.67 14.30
CA THR A 338 6.76 49.56 12.84
C THR A 338 7.02 48.13 12.36
N GLN A 339 8.06 47.45 12.85
CA GLN A 339 8.36 46.08 12.43
C GLN A 339 7.34 45.06 12.97
N LEU A 340 6.80 45.28 14.17
CA LEU A 340 5.75 44.44 14.72
C LEU A 340 4.45 44.60 13.93
N TYR A 341 4.06 45.83 13.60
CA TYR A 341 2.90 46.11 12.76
C TYR A 341 3.08 45.63 11.33
N LEU A 342 4.27 45.78 10.74
CA LEU A 342 4.57 45.30 9.40
C LEU A 342 4.44 43.77 9.33
N ASN A 343 5.08 43.05 10.25
CA ASN A 343 4.93 41.60 10.31
C ASN A 343 3.47 41.21 10.57
N ALA A 344 2.81 41.81 11.57
CA ALA A 344 1.40 41.53 11.84
C ALA A 344 0.50 41.77 10.61
N ALA A 345 0.74 42.85 9.85
CA ALA A 345 -0.01 43.19 8.64
C ALA A 345 0.24 42.22 7.48
N PHE A 346 1.44 41.63 7.36
CA PHE A 346 1.71 40.57 6.39
C PHE A 346 1.08 39.23 6.77
N PHE A 347 0.89 38.95 8.06
CA PHE A 347 0.39 37.65 8.54
C PHE A 347 -1.13 37.59 8.73
N LEU A 348 -1.79 38.71 9.04
CA LEU A 348 -3.25 38.77 9.21
C LEU A 348 -4.07 38.31 7.98
N PRO A 349 -3.64 38.58 6.73
CA PRO A 349 -4.33 38.09 5.53
C PRO A 349 -4.10 36.60 5.22
N CYS A 350 -3.07 35.99 5.82
CA CYS A 350 -2.65 34.61 5.57
C CYS A 350 -3.20 33.61 6.60
N LEU A 351 -3.96 34.08 7.59
CA LEU A 351 -4.44 33.32 8.75
C LEU A 351 -5.89 32.87 8.58
#